data_AF-A0A328YJ17-F1
#
_entry.id   AF-A0A328YJ17-F1
#
_cell.length_a   1.000
_cell.length_b   1.000
_cell.length_c   1.000
_cell.angle_alpha   90.00
_cell.angle_beta   90.00
_cell.angle_gamma   90.00
#
_symmetry.space_group_name_H-M   'P 1'
#
loop_
_entity.id
_entity.type
_entity.pdbx_description
1 polymer ?
#
loop_
_entity_poly.entity_id
_entity_poly.type
_entity_poly.pdbx_seq_one_letter_code
_entity_poly.pdbx_strand_id
1 'polypeptide(L)'
;MKKLLLSSLLFVAVAFHSNAQVTLFSDDFEDSDISDWTLIDADGDGWDWLPVTMATTAPLYKGMRSMSWSSTDGALTPDNWAISRGIDVGAGNTITLSWNVVARDLDWDLENYSVYVSNGNTDTAMLATTPVFNEVLEVLM
;
A
#
# COMPACT_ATOMS: atom_id res chain seq x y z
N MET A 1 -47.80 -55.68 -12.47
CA MET A 1 -47.48 -54.28 -12.82
C MET A 1 -46.84 -53.63 -11.59
N LYS A 2 -45.52 -53.41 -11.60
CA LYS A 2 -44.79 -52.74 -10.50
C LYS A 2 -44.86 -51.23 -10.76
N LYS A 3 -45.44 -50.46 -9.82
CA LYS A 3 -45.58 -49.00 -9.93
C LYS A 3 -44.26 -48.36 -9.49
N LEU A 4 -43.59 -47.63 -10.39
CA LEU A 4 -42.47 -46.75 -10.06
C LEU A 4 -43.04 -45.43 -9.53
N LEU A 5 -42.75 -45.07 -8.28
CA LEU A 5 -42.87 -43.70 -7.81
C LEU A 5 -41.52 -43.01 -7.99
N LEU A 6 -41.46 -42.03 -8.89
CA LEU A 6 -40.34 -41.10 -9.00
C LEU A 6 -40.71 -39.85 -8.19
N SER A 7 -40.22 -39.75 -6.97
CA SER A 7 -40.33 -38.54 -6.15
C SER A 7 -39.35 -37.49 -6.68
N SER A 8 -39.88 -36.43 -7.29
CA SER A 8 -39.10 -35.29 -7.76
C SER A 8 -38.52 -34.49 -6.57
N LEU A 9 -37.20 -34.51 -6.40
CA LEU A 9 -36.50 -33.50 -5.58
C LEU A 9 -36.42 -32.20 -6.38
N LEU A 10 -37.14 -31.18 -5.92
CA LEU A 10 -36.95 -29.81 -6.36
C LEU A 10 -35.75 -29.23 -5.59
N PHE A 11 -34.57 -29.19 -6.22
CA PHE A 11 -33.44 -28.45 -5.69
C PHE A 11 -33.67 -26.94 -5.94
N VAL A 12 -33.99 -26.20 -4.89
CA VAL A 12 -33.90 -24.74 -4.92
C VAL A 12 -32.42 -24.38 -4.84
N ALA A 13 -31.84 -23.94 -5.95
CA ALA A 13 -30.51 -23.37 -5.97
C ALA A 13 -30.58 -21.96 -5.36
N VAL A 14 -30.09 -21.80 -4.13
CA VAL A 14 -29.81 -20.48 -3.56
C VAL A 14 -28.53 -19.99 -4.21
N ALA A 15 -28.62 -18.95 -5.05
CA ALA A 15 -27.47 -18.30 -5.63
C ALA A 15 -26.72 -17.53 -4.53
N PHE A 16 -25.60 -18.08 -4.07
CA PHE A 16 -24.62 -17.34 -3.29
C PHE A 16 -23.99 -16.29 -4.21
N HIS A 17 -24.30 -15.02 -3.98
CA HIS A 17 -23.61 -13.91 -4.64
C HIS A 17 -22.33 -13.62 -3.85
N SER A 18 -21.21 -14.20 -4.26
CA SER A 18 -19.91 -13.70 -3.84
C SER A 18 -19.64 -12.39 -4.59
N ASN A 19 -19.56 -11.26 -3.88
CA ASN A 19 -19.00 -10.05 -4.47
C ASN A 19 -17.50 -10.28 -4.67
N ALA A 20 -17.05 -10.43 -5.91
CA ALA A 20 -15.62 -10.44 -6.20
C ALA A 20 -15.08 -9.02 -6.02
N GLN A 21 -14.15 -8.82 -5.10
CA GLN A 21 -13.39 -7.58 -5.01
C GLN A 21 -12.44 -7.53 -6.21
N VAL A 22 -12.46 -6.42 -6.95
CA VAL A 22 -11.53 -6.19 -8.06
C VAL A 22 -10.30 -5.48 -7.52
N THR A 23 -9.13 -6.10 -7.68
CA THR A 23 -7.85 -5.44 -7.41
C THR A 23 -7.52 -4.53 -8.60
N LEU A 24 -7.55 -3.20 -8.36
CA LEU A 24 -7.23 -2.20 -9.38
C LEU A 24 -5.73 -1.98 -9.53
N PHE A 25 -5.01 -2.10 -8.42
CA PHE A 25 -3.56 -1.98 -8.33
C PHE A 25 -3.08 -2.77 -7.12
N SER A 26 -1.91 -3.38 -7.26
CA SER A 26 -1.16 -4.02 -6.20
C SER A 26 0.31 -3.99 -6.58
N ASP A 27 1.15 -3.76 -5.58
CA ASP A 27 2.58 -3.96 -5.66
C ASP A 27 3.00 -4.74 -4.41
N ASP A 28 3.66 -5.88 -4.62
CA ASP A 28 4.16 -6.75 -3.55
C ASP A 28 5.68 -6.63 -3.37
N PHE A 29 6.35 -5.81 -4.20
CA PHE A 29 7.77 -5.54 -4.19
C PHE A 29 8.67 -6.78 -4.33
N GLU A 30 8.15 -7.91 -4.80
CA GLU A 30 8.92 -9.16 -4.87
C GLU A 30 10.03 -9.11 -5.93
N ASP A 31 9.85 -8.29 -6.96
CA ASP A 31 10.84 -8.02 -8.02
C ASP A 31 11.94 -7.03 -7.59
N SER A 32 11.81 -6.40 -6.41
CA SER A 32 12.72 -5.38 -5.89
C SER A 32 12.90 -4.19 -6.83
N ASP A 33 11.91 -3.93 -7.66
CA ASP A 33 11.82 -2.77 -8.52
C ASP A 33 10.71 -1.84 -8.01
N ILE A 34 10.95 -0.53 -8.07
CA ILE A 34 9.95 0.50 -7.78
C ILE A 34 9.89 1.53 -8.90
N SER A 35 10.39 1.19 -10.10
CA SER A 35 10.43 2.07 -11.26
C SER A 35 9.04 2.39 -11.84
N ASP A 36 8.00 1.68 -11.41
CA ASP A 36 6.60 1.96 -11.71
C ASP A 36 5.98 3.03 -10.78
N TRP A 37 6.70 3.43 -9.73
CA TRP A 37 6.38 4.57 -8.87
C TRP A 37 7.08 5.85 -9.37
N THR A 38 6.41 6.99 -9.20
CA THR A 38 7.05 8.30 -9.34
C THR A 38 7.60 8.72 -7.98
N LEU A 39 8.93 8.88 -7.91
CA LEU A 39 9.63 9.27 -6.68
C LEU A 39 10.04 10.74 -6.75
N ILE A 40 9.89 11.46 -5.65
CA ILE A 40 10.24 12.88 -5.53
C ILE A 40 10.92 13.12 -4.18
N ASP A 41 12.21 13.43 -4.25
CA ASP A 41 13.01 14.06 -3.18
C ASP A 41 12.69 15.57 -3.16
N ALA A 42 11.76 15.99 -2.29
CA ALA A 42 11.29 17.37 -2.26
C ALA A 42 12.16 18.27 -1.38
N ASP A 43 12.86 17.72 -0.38
CA ASP A 43 13.83 18.44 0.45
C ASP A 43 15.22 18.57 -0.21
N GLY A 44 15.50 17.75 -1.23
CA GLY A 44 16.67 17.87 -2.11
C GLY A 44 17.97 17.40 -1.48
N ASP A 45 17.90 16.53 -0.47
CA ASP A 45 19.06 16.02 0.26
C ASP A 45 19.73 14.81 -0.42
N GLY A 46 19.08 14.25 -1.44
CA GLY A 46 19.52 13.09 -2.21
C GLY A 46 19.11 11.74 -1.63
N TRP A 47 18.42 11.70 -0.49
CA TRP A 47 17.91 10.50 0.16
C TRP A 47 16.42 10.31 -0.11
N ASP A 48 16.08 9.70 -1.25
CA ASP A 48 14.69 9.38 -1.61
C ASP A 48 14.27 7.96 -1.15
N TRP A 49 13.03 7.59 -1.46
CA TRP A 49 12.53 6.23 -1.41
C TRP A 49 13.43 5.27 -2.22
N LEU A 50 13.70 4.10 -1.65
CA LEU A 50 14.49 3.06 -2.29
C LEU A 50 13.90 1.67 -2.10
N PRO A 51 14.09 0.74 -3.05
CA PRO A 51 13.65 -0.64 -2.89
C PRO A 51 14.55 -1.35 -1.87
N VAL A 52 13.93 -2.05 -0.93
CA VAL A 52 14.60 -2.73 0.18
C VAL A 52 14.19 -4.20 0.22
N THR A 53 15.18 -5.07 0.41
CA THR A 53 14.97 -6.45 0.84
C THR A 53 15.67 -6.67 2.18
N MET A 54 14.89 -6.77 3.26
CA MET A 54 15.34 -7.19 4.58
C MET A 54 15.10 -8.69 4.75
N ALA A 55 16.10 -9.51 4.38
CA ALA A 55 15.99 -10.97 4.41
C ALA A 55 16.66 -11.64 5.61
N THR A 56 17.50 -10.93 6.37
CA THR A 56 18.39 -11.53 7.39
C THR A 56 18.26 -10.94 8.79
N THR A 57 17.65 -9.76 8.94
CA THR A 57 17.52 -9.10 10.24
C THR A 57 16.10 -8.58 10.40
N ALA A 58 15.42 -9.02 11.46
CA ALA A 58 14.08 -8.58 11.76
C ALA A 58 13.99 -7.04 11.88
N PRO A 59 12.86 -6.43 11.51
CA PRO A 59 11.74 -7.05 10.80
C PRO A 59 12.13 -7.46 9.37
N LEU A 60 11.62 -8.62 8.90
CA LEU A 60 11.86 -9.11 7.55
C LEU A 60 10.77 -8.60 6.61
N TYR A 61 11.16 -7.98 5.50
CA TYR A 61 10.22 -7.43 4.52
C TYR A 61 10.90 -7.19 3.18
N LYS A 62 10.09 -7.17 2.11
CA LYS A 62 10.41 -6.51 0.85
C LYS A 62 9.45 -5.34 0.68
N GLY A 63 9.96 -4.21 0.23
CA GLY A 63 9.18 -2.98 0.14
C GLY A 63 10.00 -1.79 -0.31
N MET A 64 9.39 -0.62 -0.24
CA MET A 64 10.09 0.66 -0.36
C MET A 64 10.38 1.25 1.03
N ARG A 65 11.44 2.06 1.14
CA ARG A 65 11.81 2.74 2.39
C ARG A 65 12.32 4.15 2.12
N SER A 66 11.78 5.12 2.85
CA SER A 66 12.37 6.43 3.12
C SER A 66 13.05 6.41 4.50
N MET A 67 14.07 7.24 4.75
CA MET A 67 14.83 7.19 6.00
C MET A 67 14.92 8.58 6.67
N SER A 68 14.71 8.62 7.99
CA SER A 68 14.95 9.79 8.83
C SER A 68 16.38 9.85 9.40
N TRP A 69 17.16 8.78 9.19
CA TRP A 69 18.54 8.67 9.63
C TRP A 69 19.36 7.81 8.66
N SER A 70 20.60 8.23 8.42
CA SER A 70 21.60 7.56 7.60
C SER A 70 22.91 7.43 8.35
N SER A 71 23.63 6.32 8.17
CA SER A 71 24.98 6.16 8.74
C SER A 71 26.01 7.10 8.12
N THR A 72 25.71 7.63 6.93
CA THR A 72 26.59 8.52 6.18
C THR A 72 26.41 9.97 6.63
N ASP A 73 25.16 10.43 6.77
CA ASP A 73 24.84 11.84 6.98
C ASP A 73 24.23 12.15 8.36
N GLY A 74 23.91 11.11 9.14
CA GLY A 74 23.27 11.25 10.44
C GLY A 74 21.76 11.47 10.30
N ALA A 75 21.20 12.37 11.11
CA ALA A 75 19.78 12.69 11.07
C ALA A 75 19.42 13.44 9.78
N LEU A 76 18.31 13.04 9.17
CA LEU A 76 17.73 13.63 7.96
C LEU A 76 16.38 14.29 8.30
N THR A 77 15.83 15.06 7.35
CA THR A 77 14.51 15.71 7.49
C THR A 77 13.63 15.40 6.28
N PRO A 78 13.32 14.12 6.02
CA PRO A 78 12.83 13.67 4.73
C PRO A 78 11.49 14.31 4.35
N ASP A 79 11.40 14.83 3.13
CA ASP A 79 10.17 15.18 2.42
C ASP A 79 10.13 14.39 1.10
N ASN A 80 9.96 13.06 1.25
CA ASN A 80 10.06 12.11 0.15
C ASN A 80 8.68 11.58 -0.26
N TRP A 81 8.37 11.64 -1.55
CA TRP A 81 7.09 11.18 -2.09
C TRP A 81 7.25 9.93 -2.93
N ALA A 82 6.42 8.92 -2.67
CA ALA A 82 6.22 7.77 -3.55
C ALA A 82 4.79 7.80 -4.09
N ILE A 83 4.63 8.08 -5.39
CA ILE A 83 3.33 8.26 -6.05
C ILE A 83 3.09 7.09 -7.00
N SER A 84 2.01 6.35 -6.79
CA SER A 84 1.65 5.22 -7.67
C SER A 84 1.36 5.72 -9.09
N ARG A 85 1.35 4.79 -10.05
CA ARG A 85 0.69 5.05 -11.35
C ARG A 85 -0.76 5.52 -11.15
N GLY A 86 -1.31 6.19 -12.16
CA GLY A 86 -2.74 6.53 -12.18
C GLY A 86 -3.61 5.28 -12.12
N ILE A 87 -4.59 5.27 -11.21
CA ILE A 87 -5.52 4.16 -11.01
C ILE A 87 -6.91 4.60 -11.50
N ASP A 88 -7.46 3.90 -12.49
CA ASP A 88 -8.86 4.09 -12.87
C ASP A 88 -9.76 3.37 -11.87
N VAL A 89 -10.49 4.14 -11.08
CA VAL A 89 -11.35 3.65 -10.00
C VAL A 89 -12.82 3.50 -10.41
N GLY A 90 -13.18 3.94 -11.63
CA GLY A 90 -14.56 4.04 -12.09
C GLY A 90 -15.41 5.02 -11.28
N ALA A 91 -16.65 5.24 -11.72
CA ALA A 91 -17.58 6.14 -11.04
C ALA A 91 -18.34 5.41 -9.91
N GLY A 92 -18.37 6.01 -8.72
CA GLY A 92 -19.28 5.63 -7.64
C GLY A 92 -18.90 4.40 -6.81
N ASN A 93 -17.71 3.85 -6.98
CA ASN A 93 -17.23 2.74 -6.16
C ASN A 93 -16.56 3.25 -4.88
N THR A 94 -16.84 2.61 -3.75
CA THR A 94 -15.97 2.72 -2.57
C THR A 94 -14.67 1.98 -2.88
N ILE A 95 -13.55 2.68 -2.75
CA ILE A 95 -12.23 2.12 -2.97
C ILE A 95 -11.58 1.92 -1.60
N THR A 96 -10.95 0.76 -1.43
CA THR A 96 -10.16 0.46 -0.24
C THR A 96 -8.70 0.39 -0.65
N LEU A 97 -7.86 1.13 0.07
CA LEU A 97 -6.41 0.98 0.03
C LEU A 97 -5.97 0.24 1.29
N SER A 98 -5.14 -0.77 1.13
CA SER A 98 -4.53 -1.54 2.22
C SER A 98 -3.04 -1.68 1.95
N TRP A 99 -2.23 -1.54 2.98
CA TRP A 99 -0.78 -1.67 2.90
C TRP A 99 -0.24 -2.24 4.22
N ASN A 100 0.97 -2.78 4.16
CA ASN A 100 1.75 -3.12 5.33
C ASN A 100 2.80 -2.02 5.54
N VAL A 101 3.06 -1.68 6.80
CA VAL A 101 4.08 -0.70 7.18
C VAL A 101 4.84 -1.22 8.39
N VAL A 102 6.14 -0.92 8.47
CA VAL A 102 6.99 -1.31 9.59
C VAL A 102 8.13 -0.32 9.77
N ALA A 103 8.46 0.01 11.01
CA ALA A 103 9.66 0.76 11.34
C ALA A 103 10.88 -0.15 11.22
N ARG A 104 11.97 0.35 10.63
CA ARG A 104 13.15 -0.50 10.42
C ARG A 104 13.85 -0.83 11.73
N ASP A 105 13.96 0.15 12.62
CA ASP A 105 14.52 0.01 13.95
C ASP A 105 13.39 0.19 14.97
N LEU A 106 13.15 -0.83 15.78
CA LEU A 106 12.06 -0.82 16.76
C LEU A 106 12.37 0.06 17.98
N ASP A 107 13.65 0.40 18.20
CA ASP A 107 14.04 1.34 19.26
C ASP A 107 13.94 2.81 18.79
N TRP A 108 13.78 3.04 17.48
CA TRP A 108 13.73 4.34 16.82
C TRP A 108 12.62 4.36 15.77
N ASP A 109 11.41 4.07 16.20
CA ASP A 109 10.29 3.69 15.32
C ASP A 109 9.33 4.83 14.97
N LEU A 110 9.51 6.01 15.60
CA LEU A 110 8.66 7.20 15.49
C LEU A 110 8.74 7.90 14.11
N GLU A 111 8.47 7.15 13.05
CA GLU A 111 8.47 7.60 11.67
C GLU A 111 7.10 8.20 11.31
N ASN A 112 7.05 9.43 10.78
CA ASN A 112 5.80 10.09 10.41
C ASN A 112 5.58 10.06 8.91
N TYR A 113 4.40 9.61 8.47
CA TYR A 113 4.01 9.66 7.06
C TYR A 113 2.52 9.96 6.89
N SER A 114 2.15 10.35 5.66
CA SER A 114 0.77 10.60 5.27
C SER A 114 0.47 9.93 3.93
N VAL A 115 -0.80 9.59 3.71
CA VAL A 115 -1.30 9.10 2.42
C VAL A 115 -2.24 10.14 1.84
N TYR A 116 -2.01 10.49 0.58
CA TYR A 116 -2.82 11.42 -0.19
C TYR A 116 -3.49 10.70 -1.35
N VAL A 117 -4.61 11.25 -1.80
CA VAL A 117 -5.27 10.85 -3.04
C VAL A 117 -5.46 12.11 -3.88
N SER A 118 -5.02 12.06 -5.13
CA SER A 118 -5.11 13.18 -6.08
C SER A 118 -5.31 12.67 -7.50
N ASN A 119 -5.74 13.57 -8.39
CA ASN A 119 -5.79 13.33 -9.84
C ASN A 119 -4.49 13.77 -10.56
N GLY A 120 -3.50 14.27 -9.81
CA GLY A 120 -2.17 14.59 -10.31
C GLY A 120 -1.11 13.61 -9.81
N ASN A 121 0.10 13.75 -10.33
CA ASN A 121 1.25 12.89 -10.04
C ASN A 121 2.47 13.69 -9.53
N THR A 122 2.22 14.80 -8.85
CA THR A 122 3.25 15.64 -8.22
C THR A 122 2.93 15.85 -6.75
N ASP A 123 3.96 16.09 -5.94
CA ASP A 123 3.89 16.57 -4.56
C ASP A 123 2.92 17.76 -4.42
N THR A 124 3.01 18.75 -5.31
CA THR A 124 2.13 19.93 -5.32
C THR A 124 0.65 19.53 -5.53
N ALA A 125 0.38 18.54 -6.40
CA ALA A 125 -0.98 18.06 -6.63
C ALA A 125 -1.51 17.24 -5.45
N MET A 126 -0.65 16.56 -4.70
CA MET A 126 -1.01 15.85 -3.47
C MET A 126 -1.31 16.84 -2.35
N LEU A 127 -0.45 17.84 -2.15
CA LEU A 127 -0.62 18.90 -1.14
C LEU A 127 -1.83 19.80 -1.39
N ALA A 128 -2.36 19.82 -2.62
CA ALA A 128 -3.62 20.47 -2.94
C ALA A 128 -4.86 19.71 -2.42
N THR A 129 -4.69 18.49 -1.90
CA THR A 129 -5.74 17.68 -1.26
C THR A 129 -5.49 17.54 0.24
N THR A 130 -6.47 17.00 0.97
CA THR A 130 -6.31 16.64 2.38
C THR A 130 -5.81 15.19 2.46
N PRO A 131 -4.81 14.88 3.30
CA PRO A 131 -4.38 13.50 3.47
C PRO A 131 -5.55 12.65 3.97
N VAL A 132 -5.72 11.48 3.38
CA VAL A 132 -6.75 10.50 3.78
C VAL A 132 -6.31 9.69 4.99
N PHE A 133 -5.01 9.72 5.30
CA PHE A 133 -4.39 9.04 6.42
C PHE A 133 -3.12 9.78 6.84
N ASN A 134 -2.85 9.83 8.13
CA ASN A 134 -1.58 10.26 8.71
C ASN A 134 -1.36 9.49 10.01
N GLU A 135 -0.13 9.01 10.22
CA GLU A 135 0.28 8.45 11.50
C GLU A 135 1.74 8.79 11.79
N VAL A 136 2.05 8.83 13.08
CA VAL A 136 3.40 8.55 13.56
C VAL A 136 3.41 7.05 13.83
N LEU A 137 4.20 6.32 13.07
CA LEU A 137 4.39 4.90 13.26
C LEU A 137 5.00 4.70 14.64
N GLU A 138 4.39 3.84 15.45
CA GLU A 138 4.88 3.44 16.75
C GLU A 138 4.52 1.97 16.90
N VAL A 139 5.54 1.12 17.02
CA VAL A 139 5.35 -0.31 17.23
C VAL A 139 5.16 -0.51 18.73
N LEU A 140 3.89 -0.59 19.14
CA LEU A 140 3.55 -0.93 20.53
C LEU A 140 4.13 -2.32 20.88
N MET A 141 5.11 -2.32 21.79
CA MET A 141 5.73 -3.53 22.36
C MET A 141 4.81 -4.27 23.35
#